data_AF-E1R3K9-F1
#
_entry.id   AF-E1R3K9-F1
#
_cell.length_a   1.000
_cell.length_b   1.000
_cell.length_c   1.000
_cell.angle_alpha   90.00
_cell.angle_beta   90.00
_cell.angle_gamma   90.00
#
_symmetry.space_group_name_H-M   'P 1'
#
loop_
_entity.id
_entity.type
_entity.pdbx_description
1 polymer ?
#
loop_
_entity_poly.entity_id
_entity_poly.type
_entity_poly.pdbx_seq_one_letter_code
_entity_poly.pdbx_strand_id
1 'polypeptide(L)'
;MRKKYAILSEDELHEDIKIIPPNDDKIIEIADRDGNTYSVNMKELSCTCEDWETDRHNFCIGDPRRCCFHIKKAFRRNNAIEEQKPVIKAILNEYHTVRLNMLFGMLGSQPVAIFYDDESPWMDVFTEIDQNKQIGRSGFNYKEKRWAYNEEPVNGDKIASFIVNSI
;
A
#
# COMPACT_ATOMS: atom_id res chain seq x y z
N MET A 1 32.70 2.47 -11.03
CA MET A 1 31.35 2.56 -11.65
C MET A 1 30.33 2.37 -10.52
N ARG A 2 29.77 3.45 -9.97
CA ARG A 2 28.76 3.36 -8.91
C ARG A 2 27.45 2.89 -9.54
N LYS A 3 27.02 1.66 -9.24
CA LYS A 3 25.68 1.19 -9.60
C LYS A 3 24.69 2.14 -8.91
N LYS A 4 23.92 2.92 -9.68
CA LYS A 4 22.76 3.66 -9.18
C LYS A 4 21.74 2.61 -8.73
N TYR A 5 21.82 2.20 -7.46
CA TYR A 5 20.70 1.51 -6.83
C TYR A 5 19.58 2.53 -6.60
N ALA A 6 18.34 2.05 -6.71
CA ALA A 6 17.11 2.80 -6.51
C ALA A 6 17.18 3.63 -5.22
N ILE A 7 16.84 4.92 -5.30
CA ILE A 7 16.58 5.71 -4.10
C ILE A 7 15.21 5.25 -3.62
N LEU A 8 15.19 4.40 -2.60
CA LEU A 8 14.02 4.14 -1.77
C LEU A 8 14.31 4.88 -0.47
N SER A 9 13.92 6.16 -0.38
CA SER A 9 14.12 6.96 0.84
C SER A 9 12.94 6.76 1.78
N GLU A 10 13.20 6.58 3.07
CA GLU A 10 12.17 6.54 4.12
C GLU A 10 11.49 7.90 4.32
N ASP A 11 12.17 9.00 4.00
CA ASP A 11 11.79 10.35 4.45
C ASP A 11 10.96 11.19 3.46
N GLU A 12 10.76 10.72 2.22
CA GLU A 12 9.95 11.43 1.24
C GLU A 12 8.95 10.47 0.58
N LEU A 13 7.65 10.64 0.87
CA LEU A 13 6.62 10.10 -0.01
C LEU A 13 6.80 10.74 -1.38
N HIS A 14 7.44 10.01 -2.28
CA HIS A 14 7.47 10.34 -3.69
C HIS A 14 6.04 10.56 -4.17
N GLU A 15 5.85 11.57 -5.04
CA GLU A 15 4.54 11.89 -5.63
C GLU A 15 3.86 10.67 -6.28
N ASP A 16 4.64 9.63 -6.60
CA ASP A 16 4.19 8.36 -7.18
C ASP A 16 3.44 7.44 -6.24
N ILE A 17 3.53 7.64 -4.91
CA ILE A 17 2.77 6.85 -3.93
C ILE A 17 1.81 7.69 -3.07
N LYS A 18 1.42 8.87 -3.55
CA LYS A 18 0.37 9.65 -2.89
C LYS A 18 -1.01 9.23 -3.40
N ILE A 19 -1.90 8.90 -2.48
CA ILE A 19 -3.34 8.88 -2.73
C ILE A 19 -3.79 10.29 -3.05
N ILE A 20 -4.62 10.42 -4.07
CA ILE A 20 -5.33 11.66 -4.40
C ILE A 20 -6.71 11.55 -3.76
N PRO A 21 -6.97 12.24 -2.63
CA PRO A 21 -8.30 12.21 -2.02
C PRO A 21 -9.32 12.86 -2.96
N PRO A 22 -10.56 12.34 -3.03
CA PRO A 22 -11.63 13.04 -3.73
C PRO A 22 -11.85 14.45 -3.16
N ASN A 23 -12.17 15.41 -4.03
CA ASN A 23 -12.42 16.80 -3.63
C ASN A 23 -13.84 17.03 -3.07
N ASP A 24 -14.41 16.03 -2.39
CA ASP A 24 -15.77 16.07 -1.83
C ASP A 24 -15.69 15.88 -0.30
N ASP A 25 -16.25 16.83 0.44
CA ASP A 25 -16.35 16.81 1.91
C ASP A 25 -17.42 15.83 2.43
N LYS A 26 -18.02 15.02 1.55
CA LYS A 26 -19.02 14.02 1.91
C LYS A 26 -18.50 13.01 2.93
N ILE A 27 -19.25 12.89 4.02
CA ILE A 27 -19.13 11.80 4.99
C ILE A 27 -19.96 10.61 4.50
N ILE A 28 -19.36 9.43 4.54
CA ILE A 28 -19.96 8.20 4.04
C ILE A 28 -19.97 7.16 5.15
N GLU A 29 -21.13 6.56 5.36
CA GLU A 29 -21.30 5.46 6.31
C GLU A 29 -20.87 4.13 5.67
N ILE A 30 -19.90 3.48 6.30
CA ILE A 30 -19.35 2.19 5.87
C ILE A 30 -19.55 1.18 6.99
N ALA A 31 -20.28 0.10 6.70
CA ALA A 31 -20.39 -1.03 7.61
C ALA A 31 -19.19 -1.98 7.50
N ASP A 32 -18.75 -2.59 8.59
CA ASP A 32 -17.81 -3.73 8.59
C ASP A 32 -18.52 -5.05 8.26
N ARG A 33 -17.93 -6.20 8.63
CA ARG A 33 -18.54 -7.53 8.45
C ARG A 33 -19.53 -7.89 9.55
N ASP A 34 -19.38 -7.29 10.73
CA ASP A 34 -20.21 -7.54 11.91
C ASP A 34 -21.43 -6.61 11.97
N GLY A 35 -21.52 -5.67 11.03
CA GLY A 35 -22.63 -4.73 10.89
C GLY A 35 -22.43 -3.42 11.63
N ASN A 36 -21.29 -3.22 12.30
CA ASN A 36 -20.96 -1.93 12.89
C ASN A 36 -20.74 -0.92 11.77
N THR A 37 -21.22 0.30 11.97
CA THR A 37 -21.15 1.37 10.98
C THR A 37 -20.18 2.45 11.42
N TYR A 38 -19.34 2.90 10.50
CA TYR A 38 -18.32 3.92 10.73
C TYR A 38 -18.47 5.06 9.73
N SER A 39 -18.27 6.27 10.20
CA SER A 39 -18.26 7.47 9.35
C SER A 39 -16.88 7.63 8.73
N VAL A 40 -16.83 7.82 7.40
CA VAL A 40 -15.60 8.04 6.62
C VAL A 40 -15.68 9.38 5.91
N ASN A 41 -14.69 10.25 6.14
CA ASN A 41 -14.47 11.43 5.31
C ASN A 41 -13.37 11.12 4.29
N MET A 42 -13.75 11.08 3.00
CA MET A 42 -12.84 10.68 1.94
C MET A 42 -11.82 11.75 1.56
N LYS A 43 -12.11 13.03 1.77
CA LYS A 43 -11.18 14.13 1.49
C LYS A 43 -10.06 14.21 2.52
N GLU A 44 -10.42 14.08 3.80
CA GLU A 44 -9.47 14.11 4.92
C GLU A 44 -8.80 12.74 5.19
N LEU A 45 -9.23 11.72 4.44
CA LEU A 45 -8.88 10.31 4.65
C LEU A 45 -9.01 9.92 6.13
N SER A 46 -10.14 10.27 6.74
CA SER A 46 -10.43 9.98 8.15
C SER A 46 -11.56 8.99 8.33
N CYS A 47 -11.53 8.27 9.45
CA CYS A 47 -12.52 7.27 9.81
C CYS A 47 -12.68 7.18 11.33
N THR A 48 -13.88 6.89 11.81
CA THR A 48 -14.19 6.71 13.25
C THR A 48 -13.95 5.28 13.75
N CYS A 49 -13.15 4.47 13.05
CA CYS A 49 -12.82 3.12 13.51
C CYS A 49 -11.55 3.12 14.36
N GLU A 50 -11.46 2.19 15.31
CA GLU A 50 -10.34 2.09 16.26
C GLU A 50 -8.95 2.00 15.58
N ASP A 51 -8.80 1.21 14.52
CA ASP A 51 -7.55 1.10 13.73
C ASP A 51 -7.10 2.46 13.16
N TRP A 52 -8.04 3.35 12.85
CA TRP A 52 -7.71 4.70 12.38
C TRP A 52 -7.38 5.64 13.55
N GLU A 53 -8.21 5.63 14.58
CA GLU A 53 -8.07 6.49 15.76
C GLU A 53 -6.81 6.19 16.58
N THR A 54 -6.35 4.94 16.58
CA THR A 54 -5.14 4.54 17.32
C THR A 54 -3.88 4.80 16.50
N ASP A 55 -3.84 4.30 15.26
CA ASP A 55 -2.58 4.23 14.50
C ASP A 55 -2.57 5.14 13.27
N ARG A 56 -3.59 5.04 12.42
CA ARG A 56 -3.50 5.59 11.05
C ARG A 56 -3.64 7.11 10.95
N HIS A 57 -4.29 7.75 11.92
CA HIS A 57 -4.41 9.21 11.95
C HIS A 57 -3.05 9.93 12.02
N ASN A 58 -1.99 9.23 12.45
CA ASN A 58 -0.63 9.75 12.55
C ASN A 58 0.06 9.95 11.18
N PHE A 59 -0.41 9.30 10.12
CA PHE A 59 0.17 9.47 8.77
C PHE A 59 -0.43 10.69 8.07
N CYS A 60 0.34 11.39 7.24
CA CYS A 60 -0.16 12.56 6.51
C CYS A 60 -1.30 12.20 5.52
N ILE A 61 -2.15 13.17 5.20
CA ILE A 61 -3.14 13.02 4.12
C ILE A 61 -2.40 12.70 2.80
N GLY A 62 -2.90 11.70 2.08
CA GLY A 62 -2.29 11.16 0.86
C GLY A 62 -1.39 9.95 1.11
N ASP A 63 -0.99 9.65 2.35
CA ASP A 63 -0.22 8.44 2.66
C ASP A 63 -1.11 7.19 2.61
N PRO A 64 -0.76 6.12 1.85
CA PRO A 64 -1.57 4.90 1.81
C PRO A 64 -1.74 4.20 3.16
N ARG A 65 -0.78 4.38 4.08
CA ARG A 65 -0.87 3.83 5.44
C ARG A 65 -1.99 4.46 6.26
N ARG A 66 -2.40 5.68 5.91
CA ARG A 66 -3.56 6.38 6.51
C ARG A 66 -4.88 5.66 6.26
N CYS A 67 -4.95 4.84 5.21
CA CYS A 67 -6.20 4.18 4.80
C CYS A 67 -6.47 2.88 5.56
N CYS A 68 -7.40 2.95 6.53
CA CYS A 68 -8.01 1.77 7.13
C CYS A 68 -8.86 1.00 6.10
N PHE A 69 -9.33 -0.18 6.49
CA PHE A 69 -10.23 -0.99 5.67
C PHE A 69 -11.47 -0.20 5.19
N HIS A 70 -12.06 0.62 6.07
CA HIS A 70 -13.27 1.40 5.77
C HIS A 70 -13.03 2.49 4.72
N ILE A 71 -11.89 3.19 4.81
CA ILE A 71 -11.50 4.18 3.80
C ILE A 71 -11.33 3.50 2.44
N LYS A 72 -10.58 2.38 2.36
CA LYS A 72 -10.45 1.61 1.10
C LYS A 72 -11.81 1.17 0.54
N LYS A 73 -12.73 0.72 1.41
CA LYS A 73 -14.10 0.35 1.03
C LYS A 73 -14.91 1.55 0.53
N ALA A 74 -14.73 2.74 1.11
CA ALA A 74 -15.33 3.97 0.61
C ALA A 74 -14.82 4.34 -0.79
N PHE A 75 -13.51 4.22 -1.04
CA PHE A 75 -12.93 4.42 -2.37
C PHE A 75 -13.57 3.51 -3.43
N ARG A 76 -13.70 2.21 -3.13
CA ARG A 76 -14.38 1.25 -4.03
C ARG A 76 -15.84 1.64 -4.29
N ARG A 77 -16.61 1.99 -3.24
CA ARG A 77 -18.04 2.32 -3.37
C ARG A 77 -18.32 3.58 -4.19
N ASN A 78 -17.39 4.53 -4.22
CA ASN A 78 -17.55 5.79 -4.94
C ASN A 78 -16.81 5.81 -6.29
N ASN A 79 -16.27 4.68 -6.74
CA ASN A 79 -15.45 4.58 -7.97
C ASN A 79 -14.24 5.54 -8.00
N ALA A 80 -13.79 6.04 -6.84
CA ALA A 80 -12.67 6.98 -6.72
C ALA A 80 -11.30 6.31 -6.90
N ILE A 81 -11.27 4.98 -6.98
CA ILE A 81 -10.05 4.22 -7.28
C ILE A 81 -9.55 4.51 -8.69
N GLU A 82 -10.45 4.75 -9.65
CA GLU A 82 -10.04 4.84 -11.06
C GLU A 82 -9.18 6.07 -11.38
N GLU A 83 -9.21 7.08 -10.52
CA GLU A 83 -8.42 8.31 -10.63
C GLU A 83 -6.99 8.14 -10.06
N GLN A 84 -6.70 7.02 -9.40
CA GLN A 84 -5.42 6.80 -8.72
C GLN A 84 -4.34 6.26 -9.66
N LYS A 85 -3.07 6.40 -9.25
CA LYS A 85 -1.94 5.74 -9.93
C LYS A 85 -2.05 4.21 -9.80
N PRO A 86 -1.54 3.41 -10.77
CA PRO A 86 -1.70 1.95 -10.76
C PRO A 86 -1.29 1.25 -9.46
N VAL A 87 -0.19 1.65 -8.83
CA VAL A 87 0.25 1.07 -7.55
C VAL A 87 -0.71 1.40 -6.41
N ILE A 88 -1.24 2.62 -6.38
CA ILE A 88 -2.27 3.03 -5.41
C ILE A 88 -3.58 2.28 -5.65
N LYS A 89 -3.98 2.08 -6.91
CA LYS A 89 -5.14 1.25 -7.25
C LYS A 89 -5.00 -0.15 -6.66
N ALA A 90 -3.83 -0.78 -6.84
CA ALA A 90 -3.57 -2.10 -6.28
C ALA A 90 -3.68 -2.10 -4.75
N ILE A 91 -3.06 -1.12 -4.07
CA ILE A 91 -3.10 -0.99 -2.60
C ILE A 91 -4.53 -0.78 -2.06
N LEU A 92 -5.34 0.05 -2.73
CA LEU A 92 -6.71 0.34 -2.34
C LEU A 92 -7.68 -0.81 -2.64
N ASN A 93 -7.39 -1.62 -3.67
CA ASN A 93 -8.20 -2.77 -4.02
C ASN A 93 -8.05 -3.95 -3.06
N GLU A 94 -6.98 -3.99 -2.26
CA GLU A 94 -6.83 -5.00 -1.22
C GLU A 94 -7.97 -4.97 -0.20
N TYR A 95 -8.37 -6.16 0.24
CA TYR A 95 -9.39 -6.34 1.29
C TYR A 95 -8.80 -6.24 2.69
N HIS A 96 -7.48 -6.25 2.81
CA HIS A 96 -6.77 -6.12 4.08
C HIS A 96 -6.21 -4.71 4.25
N THR A 97 -6.12 -4.27 5.50
CA THR A 97 -5.33 -3.12 5.90
C THR A 97 -3.88 -3.32 5.50
N VAL A 98 -3.24 -2.27 5.02
CA VAL A 98 -1.78 -2.32 4.85
C VAL A 98 -1.12 -2.18 6.22
N ARG A 99 0.06 -2.78 6.33
CA ARG A 99 0.96 -2.66 7.49
C ARG A 99 1.44 -1.21 7.67
N LEU A 100 1.98 -0.91 8.85
CA LEU A 100 2.29 0.47 9.24
C LEU A 100 3.67 0.95 8.76
N ASN A 101 4.61 0.02 8.52
CA ASN A 101 5.88 0.37 7.90
C ASN A 101 5.81 0.23 6.38
N MET A 102 6.48 1.13 5.67
CA MET A 102 6.45 1.19 4.21
C MET A 102 7.81 1.60 3.65
N LEU A 103 8.29 0.85 2.66
CA LEU A 103 9.36 1.27 1.74
C LEU A 103 8.76 1.50 0.36
N PHE A 104 9.22 2.50 -0.37
CA PHE A 104 8.73 2.77 -1.73
C PHE A 104 9.84 3.26 -2.66
N GLY A 105 9.67 2.94 -3.95
CA GLY A 105 10.29 3.63 -5.07
C GLY A 105 10.46 2.74 -6.29
N MET A 106 11.54 2.90 -7.04
CA MET A 106 11.60 2.46 -8.45
C MET A 106 12.73 1.47 -8.73
N LEU A 107 12.39 0.28 -9.24
CA LEU A 107 13.36 -0.65 -9.82
C LEU A 107 13.43 -0.44 -11.34
N GLY A 108 14.31 0.47 -11.77
CA GLY A 108 14.29 0.96 -13.15
C GLY A 108 13.05 1.82 -13.38
N SER A 109 12.10 1.34 -14.19
CA SER A 109 10.79 1.97 -14.41
C SER A 109 9.63 1.29 -13.66
N GLN A 110 9.91 0.21 -12.92
CA GLN A 110 8.90 -0.56 -12.21
C GLN A 110 8.68 0.03 -10.81
N PRO A 111 7.47 0.48 -10.46
CA PRO A 111 7.16 0.93 -9.11
C PRO A 111 7.10 -0.25 -8.14
N VAL A 112 7.67 -0.09 -6.96
CA VAL A 112 7.69 -1.09 -5.89
C VAL A 112 7.30 -0.41 -4.59
N ALA A 113 6.22 -0.88 -3.96
CA ALA A 113 5.85 -0.53 -2.59
C ALA A 113 5.90 -1.77 -1.70
N ILE A 114 6.56 -1.69 -0.55
CA ILE A 114 6.73 -2.82 0.38
C ILE A 114 6.16 -2.40 1.72
N PHE A 115 5.16 -3.12 2.20
CA PHE A 115 4.57 -2.93 3.53
C PHE A 115 4.98 -4.07 4.45
N TYR A 116 5.45 -3.75 5.65
CA TYR A 116 5.98 -4.71 6.61
C TYR A 116 5.68 -4.31 8.06
N ASP A 117 5.83 -5.27 8.96
CA ASP A 117 5.77 -5.08 10.42
C ASP A 117 7.00 -5.78 11.01
N ASP A 118 7.57 -5.22 12.08
CA ASP A 118 8.82 -5.74 12.66
C ASP A 118 8.65 -7.15 13.28
N GLU A 119 7.42 -7.48 13.68
CA GLU A 119 7.07 -8.76 14.30
C GLU A 119 6.76 -9.87 13.27
N SER A 120 6.57 -9.51 11.99
CA SER A 120 6.16 -10.47 10.95
C SER A 120 7.29 -10.74 9.95
N PRO A 121 7.64 -12.00 9.67
CA PRO A 121 8.58 -12.32 8.60
C PRO A 121 8.02 -12.04 7.20
N TRP A 122 6.71 -11.82 7.09
CA TRP A 122 6.00 -11.64 5.83
C TRP A 122 5.76 -10.18 5.50
N MET A 123 5.97 -9.83 4.23
CA MET A 123 5.81 -8.48 3.68
C MET A 123 4.84 -8.50 2.51
N ASP A 124 4.12 -7.40 2.32
CA ASP A 124 3.29 -7.19 1.14
C ASP A 124 4.05 -6.34 0.15
N VAL A 125 4.33 -6.91 -1.02
CA VAL A 125 5.03 -6.24 -2.11
C VAL A 125 4.03 -5.92 -3.21
N PHE A 126 3.83 -4.63 -3.48
CA PHE A 126 3.02 -4.15 -4.60
C PHE A 126 3.91 -3.74 -5.75
N THR A 127 3.79 -4.47 -6.86
CA THR A 127 4.64 -4.28 -8.05
C THR A 127 4.03 -4.96 -9.27
N GLU A 128 4.69 -4.87 -10.43
CA GLU A 128 4.31 -5.60 -11.64
C GLU A 128 4.35 -7.12 -11.40
N ILE A 129 3.20 -7.79 -11.52
CA ILE A 129 3.05 -9.24 -11.34
C ILE A 129 3.14 -10.01 -12.66
N ASP A 130 3.05 -9.32 -13.80
CA ASP A 130 3.12 -9.92 -15.13
C ASP A 130 3.82 -9.02 -16.16
N GLN A 131 4.06 -9.56 -17.36
CA GLN A 131 4.72 -8.85 -18.45
C GLN A 131 3.86 -7.73 -19.07
N ASN A 132 2.56 -7.69 -18.76
CA ASN A 132 1.66 -6.62 -19.18
C ASN A 132 1.69 -5.42 -18.23
N LYS A 133 2.61 -5.44 -17.24
CA LYS A 133 2.75 -4.43 -16.20
C LYS A 133 1.51 -4.29 -15.33
N GLN A 134 0.74 -5.36 -15.19
CA GLN A 134 -0.35 -5.39 -14.21
C GLN A 134 0.28 -5.26 -12.82
N ILE A 135 -0.13 -4.27 -12.04
CA ILE A 135 0.30 -4.14 -10.64
C ILE A 135 -0.59 -5.00 -9.76
N GLY A 136 0.02 -5.82 -8.93
CA GLY A 136 -0.65 -6.66 -7.94
C GLY A 136 0.16 -6.76 -6.65
N ARG A 137 -0.33 -7.60 -5.74
CA ARG A 137 0.32 -7.89 -4.46
C ARG A 137 0.97 -9.27 -4.51
N SER A 138 2.23 -9.34 -4.09
CA SER A 138 2.95 -10.58 -3.81
C SER A 138 3.41 -10.59 -2.35
N GLY A 139 3.28 -11.73 -1.68
CA GLY A 139 3.82 -11.89 -0.33
C GLY A 139 5.28 -12.35 -0.38
N PHE A 140 6.17 -11.73 0.39
CA PHE A 140 7.56 -12.18 0.51
C PHE A 140 7.93 -12.46 1.97
N ASN A 141 8.58 -13.60 2.23
CA ASN A 141 9.13 -13.93 3.53
C ASN A 141 10.64 -13.69 3.53
N TYR A 142 11.11 -12.67 4.26
CA TYR A 142 12.53 -12.28 4.22
C TYR A 142 13.45 -13.25 4.98
N LYS A 143 12.94 -13.97 5.98
CA LYS A 143 13.71 -14.98 6.74
C LYS A 143 13.92 -16.25 5.92
N GLU A 144 12.86 -16.73 5.29
CA GLU A 144 12.86 -17.94 4.45
C GLU A 144 13.31 -17.64 3.01
N LYS A 145 13.45 -16.37 2.64
CA LYS A 145 13.86 -15.88 1.32
C LYS A 145 13.02 -16.45 0.19
N ARG A 146 11.69 -16.45 0.37
CA ARG A 146 10.76 -17.00 -0.61
C ARG A 146 9.50 -16.17 -0.79
N TRP A 147 8.93 -16.28 -1.98
CA TRP A 147 7.62 -15.74 -2.31
C TRP A 147 6.50 -16.66 -1.79
N ALA A 148 5.38 -16.06 -1.40
CA ALA A 148 4.17 -16.78 -1.06
C ALA A 148 3.69 -17.60 -2.27
N TYR A 149 3.30 -18.85 -2.05
CA TYR A 149 2.75 -19.74 -3.09
C TYR A 149 3.64 -19.93 -4.34
N ASN A 150 4.93 -19.60 -4.28
CA ASN A 150 5.84 -19.51 -5.43
C ASN A 150 5.39 -18.51 -6.51
N GLU A 151 4.59 -17.51 -6.15
CA GLU A 151 4.11 -16.45 -7.02
C GLU A 151 5.08 -15.26 -7.00
N GLU A 152 6.23 -15.47 -7.65
CA GLU A 152 7.25 -14.44 -7.81
C GLU A 152 6.82 -13.34 -8.81
N PRO A 153 6.89 -12.05 -8.44
CA PRO A 153 6.56 -10.96 -9.36
C PRO A 153 7.67 -10.72 -10.40
N VAL A 154 7.41 -9.83 -11.35
CA VAL A 154 8.43 -9.38 -12.31
C VAL A 154 9.61 -8.77 -11.54
N ASN A 155 10.83 -9.17 -11.89
CA ASN A 155 12.07 -8.81 -11.18
C ASN A 155 12.08 -9.21 -9.68
N GLY A 156 11.35 -10.26 -9.30
CA GLY A 156 11.28 -10.73 -7.92
C GLY A 156 12.65 -11.00 -7.29
N ASP A 157 13.59 -11.60 -8.01
CA ASP A 157 14.97 -11.86 -7.56
C ASP A 157 15.68 -10.59 -7.05
N LYS A 158 15.54 -9.49 -7.79
CA LYS A 158 16.12 -8.19 -7.44
C LYS A 158 15.39 -7.55 -6.26
N ILE A 159 14.06 -7.65 -6.22
CA ILE A 159 13.25 -7.11 -5.13
C ILE A 159 13.55 -7.86 -3.83
N ALA A 160 13.59 -9.19 -3.87
CA ALA A 160 13.96 -10.05 -2.75
C ALA A 160 15.38 -9.73 -2.25
N SER A 161 16.34 -9.57 -3.18
CA SER A 161 17.69 -9.16 -2.84
C SER A 161 17.73 -7.79 -2.17
N PHE A 162 16.92 -6.84 -2.62
CA PHE A 162 16.81 -5.53 -1.97
C PHE A 162 16.26 -5.65 -0.54
N ILE A 163 15.14 -6.37 -0.37
CA ILE A 163 14.49 -6.56 0.94
C ILE A 163 15.47 -7.15 1.96
N VAL A 164 16.15 -8.25 1.59
CA VAL A 164 17.09 -8.96 2.47
C VAL A 164 18.32 -8.13 2.86
N ASN A 165 18.68 -7.12 2.07
CA ASN A 165 19.83 -6.25 2.38
C ASN A 165 19.42 -4.97 3.13
N SER A 166 18.12 -4.69 3.25
CA SER A 166 17.61 -3.44 3.86
C SER A 166 17.05 -3.65 5.27
N ILE A 167 16.92 -4.91 5.72
CA ILE A 167 16.30 -5.35 6.98
C ILE A 167 17.24 -6.35 7.64
#